data_AF-A0A7D5M205-F1
#
_entry.id   AF-A0A7D5M205-F1
#
_cell.length_a   1.000
_cell.length_b   1.000
_cell.length_c   1.000
_cell.angle_alpha   90.00
_cell.angle_beta   90.00
_cell.angle_gamma   90.00
#
_symmetry.space_group_name_H-M   'P 1'
#
loop_
_entity.id
_entity.type
_entity.pdbx_description
1 polymer ?
#
loop_
_entity_poly.entity_id
_entity_poly.type
_entity_poly.pdbx_seq_one_letter_code
_entity_poly.pdbx_strand_id
1 'polypeptide(L)'
;MKDPHNYAKVGYSMIVVSASLAAIAIIGLFIADDVLLADNWARDHTAHFNECKANDFVAEDCVKYRERINNEASGIYVDPAKWK
;
A
#
# COMPACT_ATOMS: atom_id res chain seq x y z
N MET A 1 -4.28 -14.60 -42.93
CA MET A 1 -4.86 -13.99 -41.71
C MET A 1 -6.12 -13.27 -42.12
N LYS A 2 -7.23 -13.49 -41.41
CA LYS A 2 -8.55 -12.90 -41.68
C LYS A 2 -8.45 -11.37 -41.57
N ASP A 3 -9.09 -10.67 -42.52
CA ASP A 3 -9.07 -9.23 -42.79
C ASP A 3 -8.75 -8.34 -41.57
N PRO A 4 -7.73 -7.45 -41.61
CA PRO A 4 -7.22 -6.85 -40.41
C PRO A 4 -7.99 -5.58 -40.02
N HIS A 5 -9.16 -5.80 -39.43
CA HIS A 5 -9.91 -4.78 -38.73
C HIS A 5 -9.42 -4.78 -37.28
N ASN A 6 -8.70 -3.73 -36.83
CA ASN A 6 -8.44 -3.30 -35.42
C ASN A 6 -7.07 -2.60 -35.19
N TYR A 7 -6.23 -2.37 -36.21
CA TYR A 7 -4.89 -1.77 -36.01
C TYR A 7 -4.89 -0.45 -35.23
N ALA A 8 -5.85 0.44 -35.49
CA ALA A 8 -5.96 1.71 -34.77
C ALA A 8 -6.20 1.52 -33.27
N LYS A 9 -7.03 0.53 -32.90
CA LYS A 9 -7.35 0.22 -31.49
C LYS A 9 -6.13 -0.30 -30.72
N VAL A 10 -5.32 -1.14 -31.38
CA VAL A 10 -4.05 -1.65 -30.81
C VAL A 10 -3.03 -0.50 -30.65
N GLY A 11 -3.00 0.45 -31.59
CA GLY A 11 -2.17 1.66 -31.48
C GLY A 11 -2.53 2.51 -30.27
N TYR A 12 -3.82 2.80 -30.05
CA TYR A 12 -4.26 3.57 -28.88
C TYR A 12 -3.93 2.90 -27.56
N SER A 13 -4.05 1.57 -27.46
CA SER A 13 -3.67 0.87 -26.23
C SER A 13 -2.17 0.97 -25.94
N MET A 14 -1.31 0.93 -26.96
CA MET A 14 0.14 1.10 -26.78
C MET A 14 0.51 2.52 -26.35
N ILE A 15 -0.20 3.55 -26.83
CA ILE A 15 -0.02 4.92 -26.37
C ILE A 15 -0.38 5.05 -24.88
N VAL A 16 -1.49 4.45 -24.45
CA VAL A 16 -1.90 4.50 -23.03
C VAL A 16 -0.88 3.78 -22.13
N VAL A 17 -0.40 2.61 -22.53
CA VAL A 17 0.63 1.87 -21.78
C VAL A 17 1.93 2.67 -21.67
N SER A 18 2.41 3.23 -22.77
CA SER A 18 3.64 4.05 -22.77
C SER A 18 3.47 5.34 -21.96
N ALA A 19 2.33 6.01 -22.04
CA ALA A 19 2.02 7.17 -21.20
C ALA A 19 2.03 6.81 -19.70
N SER A 20 1.50 5.64 -19.34
CA SER A 20 1.49 5.16 -17.95
C SER A 20 2.90 4.90 -17.42
N LEU A 21 3.76 4.28 -18.24
CA LEU A 21 5.17 4.08 -17.92
C LEU A 21 5.92 5.40 -17.77
N ALA A 22 5.69 6.36 -18.67
CA ALA A 22 6.30 7.69 -18.59
C ALA A 22 5.88 8.43 -17.30
N ALA A 23 4.61 8.35 -16.91
CA ALA A 23 4.14 8.95 -15.67
C ALA A 23 4.83 8.35 -14.43
N ILE A 24 4.98 7.02 -14.37
CA ILE A 24 5.70 6.34 -13.27
C ILE A 24 7.17 6.76 -13.24
N ALA A 25 7.83 6.87 -14.40
CA ALA A 25 9.21 7.33 -14.48
C ALA A 25 9.39 8.75 -13.94
N ILE A 26 8.47 9.66 -14.26
CA ILE A 26 8.47 11.04 -13.74
C ILE A 26 8.31 11.03 -12.22
N ILE A 27 7.36 10.25 -11.67
CA ILE A 27 7.20 10.10 -10.22
C ILE A 27 8.51 9.60 -9.58
N GLY A 28 9.17 8.62 -10.21
CA GLY A 28 10.47 8.10 -9.78
C GLY A 28 11.54 9.18 -9.66
N LEU A 29 11.60 10.12 -10.61
CA LEU A 29 12.54 11.25 -10.54
C LEU A 29 12.27 12.18 -9.36
N PHE A 30 11.00 12.39 -8.99
CA PHE A 30 10.64 13.25 -7.86
C PHE A 30 10.92 12.63 -6.48
N ILE A 31 10.95 11.29 -6.39
CA ILE A 31 11.24 10.57 -5.13
C ILE A 31 12.69 10.03 -5.07
N ALA A 32 13.50 10.28 -6.11
CA ALA A 32 14.83 9.69 -6.26
C ALA A 32 15.84 10.12 -5.18
N ASP A 33 15.64 11.29 -4.57
CA ASP A 33 16.54 11.80 -3.53
C ASP A 33 16.50 10.95 -2.25
N ASP A 34 15.40 10.24 -1.99
CA ASP A 34 15.28 9.32 -0.86
C ASP A 34 15.26 7.85 -1.34
N VAL A 35 16.46 7.30 -1.52
CA VAL A 35 16.68 5.89 -1.89
C VAL A 35 16.11 4.92 -0.84
N LEU A 36 15.92 5.39 0.39
CA LEU A 36 15.37 4.61 1.49
C LEU A 36 13.90 4.93 1.78
N LEU A 37 13.21 5.69 0.93
CA LEU A 37 11.83 6.12 1.17
C LEU A 37 10.90 4.94 1.51
N ALA A 38 10.97 3.88 0.73
CA ALA A 38 10.18 2.67 0.96
C ALA A 38 10.55 1.95 2.27
N ASP A 39 11.84 1.91 2.62
CA ASP A 39 12.32 1.31 3.87
C ASP A 39 11.87 2.14 5.08
N ASN A 40 12.02 3.46 4.99
CA ASN A 40 11.60 4.42 6.00
C ASN A 40 10.09 4.30 6.28
N TRP A 41 9.25 4.23 5.24
CA TRP A 41 7.81 4.01 5.40
C TRP A 41 7.48 2.66 6.06
N ALA A 42 8.14 1.59 5.65
CA ALA A 42 7.93 0.27 6.25
C ALA A 42 8.30 0.26 7.75
N ARG A 43 9.41 0.94 8.10
CA ARG A 43 9.87 1.07 9.48
C ARG A 43 8.93 1.93 10.32
N ASP A 44 8.46 3.05 9.77
CA ASP A 44 7.50 3.94 10.42
C ASP A 44 6.17 3.22 10.71
N HIS A 45 5.63 2.49 9.74
CA HIS A 45 4.43 1.67 9.94
C HIS A 45 4.61 0.58 11.01
N THR A 46 5.81 0.00 11.08
CA THR A 46 6.15 -0.99 12.11
C THR A 46 6.26 -0.35 13.48
N ALA A 47 6.89 0.83 13.59
CA ALA A 47 7.00 1.59 14.82
C ALA A 47 5.61 1.96 15.36
N HIS A 48 4.77 2.57 14.51
CA HIS A 48 3.38 2.91 14.83
C HIS A 48 2.57 1.69 15.27
N PHE A 49 2.73 0.54 14.60
CA PHE A 49 2.06 -0.69 15.02
C PHE A 49 2.50 -1.14 16.42
N ASN A 50 3.79 -1.05 16.74
CA ASN A 50 4.32 -1.42 18.05
C ASN A 50 3.85 -0.48 19.16
N GLU A 51 3.73 0.82 18.87
CA GLU A 51 3.14 1.81 19.78
C GLU A 51 1.66 1.47 20.05
N CYS A 52 0.90 1.19 19.01
CA CYS A 52 -0.49 0.72 19.14
C CYS A 52 -0.58 -0.56 19.97
N LYS A 53 0.33 -1.52 19.74
CA LYS A 53 0.37 -2.78 20.48
C LYS A 53 0.64 -2.58 21.97
N ALA A 54 1.51 -1.62 22.34
CA ALA A 54 1.82 -1.32 23.74
C ALA A 54 0.59 -0.80 24.52
N ASN A 55 -0.35 -0.15 23.82
CA ASN A 55 -1.57 0.41 24.38
C ASN A 55 -2.82 -0.41 24.02
N ASP A 56 -2.69 -1.70 23.74
CA ASP A 56 -3.81 -2.60 23.40
C ASP A 56 -4.70 -2.08 22.26
N PHE A 57 -4.13 -1.32 21.32
CA PHE A 57 -4.81 -0.72 20.18
C PHE A 57 -6.01 0.18 20.56
N VAL A 58 -6.01 0.78 21.75
CA VAL A 58 -7.11 1.61 22.27
C VAL A 58 -7.23 2.97 21.58
N ALA A 59 -6.09 3.55 21.16
CA ALA A 59 -6.08 4.84 20.47
C ALA A 59 -6.83 4.80 19.11
N GLU A 60 -7.34 5.96 18.68
CA GLU A 60 -8.21 6.08 17.50
C GLU A 60 -7.47 5.76 16.18
N ASP A 61 -6.21 6.18 16.08
CA ASP A 61 -5.30 5.88 14.97
C ASP A 61 -4.93 4.39 14.85
N CYS A 62 -5.14 3.62 15.91
CA CYS A 62 -4.91 2.17 15.97
C CYS A 62 -6.11 1.33 15.52
N VAL A 63 -7.30 1.94 15.31
CA VAL A 63 -8.53 1.22 14.95
C VAL A 63 -8.35 0.36 13.70
N LYS A 64 -7.57 0.83 12.73
CA LYS A 64 -7.26 0.12 11.46
C LYS A 64 -6.62 -1.26 11.66
N TYR A 65 -6.02 -1.54 12.81
CA TYR A 65 -5.39 -2.82 13.11
C TYR A 65 -6.31 -3.82 13.81
N ARG A 66 -7.40 -3.35 14.44
CA ARG A 66 -8.28 -4.16 15.29
C ARG A 66 -8.94 -5.32 14.53
N GLU A 67 -9.28 -5.11 13.26
CA GLU A 67 -9.87 -6.14 12.40
C GLU A 67 -8.89 -7.27 12.02
N ARG A 68 -7.59 -7.01 12.15
CA ARG A 68 -6.53 -7.94 11.75
C ARG A 68 -5.89 -8.70 12.91
N ILE A 69 -6.30 -8.39 14.15
CA ILE A 69 -5.84 -9.06 15.39
C ILE A 69 -6.95 -9.95 15.95
N ASN A 70 -6.74 -10.56 17.13
CA ASN A 70 -7.69 -11.49 17.76
C ASN A 70 -8.02 -12.73 16.92
N ASN A 71 -7.06 -13.15 16.09
CA ASN A 71 -7.13 -14.37 15.31
C ASN A 71 -5.81 -15.14 15.42
N GLU A 72 -5.86 -16.43 15.10
CA GLU A 72 -4.70 -17.33 15.20
C GLU A 72 -3.52 -16.85 14.34
N ALA A 73 -3.78 -16.35 13.13
CA ALA A 73 -2.73 -15.88 12.22
C ALA A 73 -1.94 -14.69 12.77
N SER A 74 -2.60 -13.82 13.55
CA SER A 74 -1.97 -12.65 14.16
C SER A 74 -1.19 -12.98 15.43
N GLY A 75 -1.58 -14.03 16.17
CA GLY A 75 -1.01 -14.38 17.48
C GLY A 75 -1.14 -13.29 18.56
N ILE A 76 -1.95 -12.25 18.32
CA ILE A 76 -2.17 -11.13 19.24
C ILE A 76 -3.61 -11.17 19.74
N TYR A 77 -3.77 -11.25 21.05
CA TYR A 77 -5.07 -11.33 21.71
C TYR A 77 -5.24 -10.17 22.70
N VAL A 78 -6.22 -9.32 22.41
CA VAL A 78 -6.57 -8.13 23.17
C VAL A 78 -8.06 -8.18 23.49
N ASP A 79 -8.41 -7.87 24.73
CA ASP A 79 -9.82 -7.82 25.17
C ASP A 79 -10.58 -6.69 24.46
N PRO A 80 -11.60 -6.99 23.63
CA PRO A 80 -12.40 -5.98 22.94
C PRO A 80 -13.13 -5.01 23.87
N ALA A 81 -13.31 -5.34 25.15
CA ALA A 81 -13.90 -4.42 26.12
C ALA A 81 -13.05 -3.15 26.32
N LYS A 82 -11.74 -3.20 26.06
CA LYS A 82 -10.84 -2.05 26.17
C LYS A 82 -11.00 -1.02 25.04
N TRP A 83 -11.71 -1.38 23.97
CA TRP A 83 -11.90 -0.52 22.79
C TRP A 83 -13.17 0.32 22.82
N LYS A 84 -13.93 0.24 23.92
CA LYS A 84 -15.18 0.95 24.15
C LYS A 84 -14.97 2.30 24.82
#